data_AF-A0A959ARY2-F1
#
_entry.id   AF-A0A959ARY2-F1
#
_cell.length_a   1.000
_cell.length_b   1.000
_cell.length_c   1.000
_cell.angle_alpha   90.00
_cell.angle_beta   90.00
_cell.angle_gamma   90.00
#
_symmetry.space_group_name_H-M   'P 1'
#
loop_
_entity.id
_entity.type
_entity.pdbx_description
1 polymer ?
#
loop_
_entity_poly.entity_id
_entity_poly.type
_entity_poly.pdbx_seq_one_letter_code
_entity_poly.pdbx_strand_id
1 'polypeptide(L)'
;MKNTALLFSLLLFTTLFLSLQPAAYLVNAEKPVAEVLVQLGDEPVNHQVDTTIAGVSAERGRQLVLTGFADNPGGGRLSKQSKHFVCTSCHNVQREDPDLSVADPQARLLYARKMGLPFLQGTALYGIVNRTSFYNGDYEKKYGSLVSKARDNLREAIQLCAVECSQGRALEPWEMESVLAYLWTIGLKMEDLGLSEEEYQQVNTALQSGKNKAQAIGLIKSHYLQASPATFVEPPKDRRAGYENIKGDPANGKLVYELSCLHCHEKERYSFFKLDHAKRTFQYLEKHFPRYTRYSIYQVARYGTSPIPGKKAYMPNYTLEKMSHQQLEDLRAYVEQMAE
;
A
#
# COMPACT_ATOMS: atom_id res chain seq x y z
N MET A 1 -77.50 47.25 -4.00
CA MET A 1 -76.63 46.90 -5.14
C MET A 1 -75.22 47.35 -4.77
N LYS A 2 -74.44 46.47 -4.16
CA LYS A 2 -73.34 45.68 -4.76
C LYS A 2 -72.08 46.51 -5.06
N ASN A 3 -71.05 46.19 -4.26
CA ASN A 3 -69.63 46.08 -4.60
C ASN A 3 -68.72 47.31 -4.44
N THR A 4 -68.28 47.54 -3.20
CA THR A 4 -66.96 48.11 -2.88
C THR A 4 -66.28 47.16 -1.90
N ALA A 5 -65.57 46.15 -2.43
CA ALA A 5 -64.82 45.20 -1.64
C ALA A 5 -63.33 45.60 -1.62
N LEU A 6 -62.88 45.88 -0.40
CA LEU A 6 -61.52 45.83 0.14
C LEU A 6 -60.40 45.46 -0.84
N LEU A 7 -59.51 46.43 -1.09
CA LEU A 7 -58.14 46.22 -1.57
C LEU A 7 -57.20 46.98 -0.61
N PHE A 8 -57.09 46.48 0.62
CA PHE A 8 -56.06 46.92 1.56
C PHE A 8 -55.61 45.71 2.37
N SER A 9 -54.30 45.56 2.50
CA SER A 9 -53.58 44.55 3.29
C SER A 9 -53.28 43.21 2.59
N LEU A 10 -52.27 43.24 1.72
CA LEU A 10 -51.37 42.08 1.55
C LEU A 10 -49.93 42.58 1.40
N LEU A 11 -49.46 43.25 2.45
CA LEU A 11 -48.06 43.51 2.72
C LEU A 11 -47.73 42.69 3.97
N LEU A 12 -46.66 41.89 3.88
CA LEU A 12 -45.94 41.10 4.89
C LEU A 12 -45.96 39.58 4.67
N PHE A 13 -44.74 39.04 4.71
CA PHE A 13 -44.32 37.64 4.71
C PHE A 13 -44.20 36.93 3.36
N THR A 14 -43.48 37.54 2.41
CA THR A 14 -42.46 36.77 1.70
C THR A 14 -41.32 36.51 2.68
N THR A 15 -41.42 35.43 3.44
CA THR A 15 -40.27 34.87 4.15
C THR A 15 -39.21 34.59 3.10
N LEU A 16 -38.14 35.36 3.22
CA LEU A 16 -36.87 35.12 2.58
C LEU A 16 -36.37 33.75 3.10
N PHE A 17 -36.81 32.66 2.47
CA PHE A 17 -36.08 31.41 2.52
C PHE A 17 -34.78 31.65 1.76
N LEU A 18 -33.83 32.36 2.39
CA LEU A 18 -32.44 32.11 2.11
C LEU A 18 -32.27 30.61 2.41
N SER A 19 -32.22 29.80 1.36
CA SER A 19 -31.51 28.55 1.45
C SER A 19 -30.12 28.94 1.94
N LEU A 20 -29.86 28.73 3.24
CA LEU A 20 -28.52 28.52 3.74
C LEU A 20 -28.04 27.27 2.98
N GLN A 21 -27.53 27.47 1.78
CA GLN A 21 -26.67 26.48 1.18
C GLN A 21 -25.56 26.29 2.20
N PRO A 22 -25.34 25.08 2.71
CA PRO A 22 -24.22 24.83 3.60
C PRO A 22 -22.99 25.41 2.89
N ALA A 23 -22.25 26.27 3.59
CA ALA A 23 -21.06 26.89 3.03
C ALA A 23 -20.21 25.78 2.42
N ALA A 24 -19.93 25.87 1.11
CA ALA A 24 -19.18 24.83 0.43
C ALA A 24 -17.88 24.58 1.20
N TYR A 25 -17.65 23.32 1.60
CA TYR A 25 -16.43 22.95 2.31
C TYR A 25 -15.20 23.36 1.48
N LEU A 26 -14.20 23.96 2.14
CA LEU A 26 -12.91 24.31 1.52
C LEU A 26 -12.10 23.06 1.14
N VAL A 27 -12.43 21.95 1.78
CA VAL A 27 -11.87 20.62 1.53
C VAL A 27 -12.96 19.74 0.95
N ASN A 28 -12.71 19.21 -0.25
CA ASN A 28 -13.55 18.18 -0.86
C ASN A 28 -12.87 16.80 -0.75
N ALA A 29 -13.64 15.75 -1.07
CA ALA A 29 -13.21 14.35 -1.05
C ALA A 29 -11.89 14.09 -1.82
N GLU A 30 -11.74 14.70 -2.99
CA GLU A 30 -10.64 14.45 -3.92
C GLU A 30 -9.35 15.19 -3.57
N LYS A 31 -9.40 16.14 -2.63
CA LYS A 31 -8.26 17.00 -2.30
C LYS A 31 -7.11 16.15 -1.72
N PRO A 32 -5.86 16.35 -2.16
CA PRO A 32 -4.73 15.61 -1.60
C PRO A 32 -4.54 15.94 -0.11
N VAL A 33 -4.36 14.90 0.72
CA VAL A 33 -4.14 15.06 2.16
C VAL A 33 -2.93 15.95 2.45
N ALA A 34 -1.84 15.77 1.70
CA ALA A 34 -0.62 16.57 1.85
C ALA A 34 -0.87 18.07 1.61
N GLU A 35 -1.74 18.43 0.67
CA GLU A 35 -2.10 19.84 0.41
C GLU A 35 -2.92 20.42 1.57
N VAL A 36 -3.87 19.67 2.10
CA VAL A 36 -4.70 20.09 3.24
C VAL A 36 -3.83 20.29 4.49
N LEU A 37 -2.89 19.39 4.75
CA LEU A 37 -1.93 19.51 5.84
C LEU A 37 -1.10 20.80 5.72
N VAL A 38 -0.56 21.10 4.54
CA VAL A 38 0.19 22.35 4.30
C VAL A 38 -0.68 23.59 4.48
N GLN A 39 -1.94 23.56 4.03
CA GLN A 39 -2.89 24.69 4.26
C GLN A 39 -3.21 24.91 5.73
N LEU A 40 -3.25 23.82 6.52
CA LEU A 40 -3.35 23.87 7.97
C LEU A 40 -2.03 24.30 8.64
N GLY A 41 -0.94 24.48 7.90
CA GLY A 41 0.36 24.91 8.44
C GLY A 41 1.23 23.79 8.98
N ASP A 42 1.00 22.55 8.54
CA ASP A 42 1.94 21.44 8.75
C ASP A 42 3.19 21.61 7.88
N GLU A 43 4.32 21.09 8.35
CA GLU A 43 5.56 21.10 7.56
C GLU A 43 5.42 20.17 6.35
N PRO A 44 5.77 20.64 5.13
CA PRO A 44 5.79 19.77 3.96
C PRO A 44 6.73 18.58 4.15
N VAL A 45 6.30 17.40 3.69
CA VAL A 45 7.18 16.23 3.67
C VAL A 45 8.45 16.50 2.86
N ASN A 46 9.58 15.94 3.30
CA ASN A 46 10.91 16.18 2.72
C ASN A 46 11.15 15.58 1.31
N HIS A 47 10.14 14.93 0.74
CA HIS A 47 10.18 14.27 -0.56
C HIS A 47 9.21 14.90 -1.56
N GLN A 48 9.22 16.24 -1.62
CA GLN A 48 8.69 16.98 -2.76
C GLN A 48 9.49 16.64 -4.02
N VAL A 49 8.82 16.57 -5.18
CA VAL A 49 9.47 16.29 -6.47
C VAL A 49 10.40 17.44 -6.86
N ASP A 50 11.64 17.12 -7.22
CA ASP A 50 12.54 18.09 -7.84
C ASP A 50 12.27 18.16 -9.35
N THR A 51 11.49 19.17 -9.73
CA THR A 51 11.13 19.42 -11.13
C THR A 51 12.20 20.18 -11.92
N THR A 52 13.31 20.57 -11.28
CA THR A 52 14.43 21.24 -11.94
C THR A 52 15.33 20.26 -12.70
N ILE A 53 15.26 18.96 -12.36
CA ILE A 53 15.99 17.91 -13.06
C ILE A 53 15.37 17.69 -14.44
N ALA A 54 16.19 17.83 -15.49
CA ALA A 54 15.75 17.64 -16.86
C ALA A 54 15.23 16.20 -17.09
N GLY A 55 14.05 16.10 -17.72
CA GLY A 55 13.47 14.82 -18.12
C GLY A 55 12.53 14.16 -17.12
N VAL A 56 12.34 14.76 -15.94
CA VAL A 56 11.38 14.29 -14.93
C VAL A 56 9.96 14.25 -15.50
N SER A 57 9.28 13.12 -15.30
CA SER A 57 7.91 12.92 -15.79
C SER A 57 7.19 11.86 -14.95
N ALA A 58 5.99 12.19 -14.48
CA ALA A 58 5.13 11.22 -13.79
C ALA A 58 4.79 10.02 -14.68
N GLU A 59 4.63 10.19 -16.00
CA GLU A 59 4.37 9.05 -16.89
C GLU A 59 5.59 8.13 -17.01
N ARG A 60 6.81 8.68 -17.12
CA ARG A 60 8.02 7.84 -17.07
C ARG A 60 8.16 7.12 -15.73
N GLY A 61 7.84 7.80 -14.63
CA GLY A 61 7.79 7.20 -13.30
C GLY A 61 6.83 6.03 -13.21
N ARG A 62 5.62 6.21 -13.75
CA ARG A 62 4.60 5.18 -13.84
C ARG A 62 5.11 3.97 -14.62
N GLN A 63 5.74 4.19 -15.78
CA GLN A 63 6.31 3.11 -16.59
C GLN A 63 7.43 2.36 -15.85
N LEU A 64 8.31 3.07 -15.15
CA LEU A 64 9.35 2.46 -14.30
C LEU A 64 8.74 1.59 -13.18
N VAL A 65 7.73 2.10 -12.47
CA VAL A 65 7.08 1.37 -11.37
C VAL A 65 6.33 0.13 -11.86
N LEU A 66 5.61 0.25 -12.97
CA LEU A 66 4.74 -0.81 -13.48
C LEU A 66 5.49 -1.85 -14.32
N THR A 67 6.52 -1.44 -15.07
CA THR A 67 7.17 -2.28 -16.09
C THR A 67 8.69 -2.37 -15.95
N GLY A 68 9.30 -1.57 -15.08
CA GLY A 68 10.75 -1.49 -14.90
C GLY A 68 11.46 -0.87 -16.10
N PHE A 69 10.75 -0.16 -16.96
CA PHE A 69 11.28 0.42 -18.20
C PHE A 69 10.60 1.77 -18.48
N ALA A 70 11.36 2.74 -18.99
CA ALA A 70 10.86 3.99 -19.53
C ALA A 70 11.81 4.48 -20.63
N ASP A 71 11.32 5.36 -21.51
CA ASP A 71 12.15 5.98 -22.55
C ASP A 71 13.04 7.09 -21.97
N ASN A 72 14.28 7.17 -22.44
CA ASN A 72 15.24 8.19 -22.02
C ASN A 72 14.71 9.59 -22.41
N PRO A 73 14.79 10.61 -21.53
CA PRO A 73 14.47 12.00 -21.85
C PRO A 73 15.06 12.54 -23.17
N GLY A 74 16.28 12.11 -23.53
CA GLY A 74 16.96 12.51 -24.77
C GLY A 74 16.77 11.56 -25.96
N GLY A 75 15.90 10.55 -25.84
CA GLY A 75 15.76 9.47 -26.82
C GLY A 75 16.76 8.33 -26.61
N GLY A 76 16.48 7.19 -27.26
CA GLY A 76 17.25 5.95 -27.10
C GLY A 76 16.67 5.00 -26.05
N ARG A 77 17.13 3.74 -26.10
CA ARG A 77 16.57 2.64 -25.30
C ARG A 77 17.37 2.49 -24.00
N LEU A 78 16.72 2.66 -22.85
CA LEU A 78 17.32 2.37 -21.55
C LEU A 78 17.43 0.88 -21.27
N SER A 79 18.37 0.52 -20.40
CA SER A 79 18.32 -0.80 -19.79
C SER A 79 17.15 -0.86 -18.81
N LYS A 80 16.48 -2.01 -18.73
CA LYS A 80 15.48 -2.26 -17.68
C LYS A 80 16.09 -2.00 -16.31
N GLN A 81 15.31 -1.41 -15.40
CA GLN A 81 15.71 -1.18 -14.01
C GLN A 81 16.16 -2.50 -13.35
N SER A 82 15.41 -3.57 -13.58
CA SER A 82 15.79 -4.93 -13.17
C SER A 82 15.34 -5.96 -14.20
N LYS A 83 16.08 -7.07 -14.26
CA LYS A 83 15.72 -8.26 -15.04
C LYS A 83 14.82 -9.24 -14.27
N HIS A 84 14.61 -9.00 -12.97
CA HIS A 84 14.01 -9.97 -12.06
C HIS A 84 12.66 -9.51 -11.50
N PHE A 85 12.59 -8.28 -11.00
CA PHE A 85 11.39 -7.74 -10.36
C PHE A 85 11.14 -6.31 -10.80
N VAL A 86 9.87 -5.92 -10.80
CA VAL A 86 9.43 -4.53 -10.89
C VAL A 86 8.80 -4.16 -9.55
N CYS A 87 8.54 -2.88 -9.29
CA CYS A 87 7.96 -2.46 -8.01
C CYS A 87 6.64 -3.20 -7.71
N THR A 88 5.80 -3.39 -8.75
CA THR A 88 4.54 -4.13 -8.64
C THR A 88 4.67 -5.65 -8.51
N SER A 89 5.89 -6.19 -8.53
CA SER A 89 6.13 -7.56 -8.09
C SER A 89 5.81 -7.71 -6.59
N CYS A 90 6.06 -6.68 -5.78
CA CYS A 90 5.93 -6.74 -4.33
C CYS A 90 4.97 -5.70 -3.73
N HIS A 91 4.57 -4.67 -4.48
CA HIS A 91 3.76 -3.57 -3.98
C HIS A 91 2.53 -3.28 -4.85
N ASN A 92 1.38 -3.03 -4.23
CA ASN A 92 0.21 -2.51 -4.93
C ASN A 92 0.36 -1.01 -5.21
N VAL A 93 -0.17 -0.53 -6.34
CA VAL A 93 -0.27 0.92 -6.66
C VAL A 93 -1.67 1.49 -6.39
N GLN A 94 -2.58 0.64 -5.92
CA GLN A 94 -3.92 0.99 -5.46
C GLN A 94 -3.99 0.79 -3.95
N ARG A 95 -4.96 1.43 -3.29
CA ARG A 95 -5.24 1.22 -1.87
C ARG A 95 -5.54 -0.25 -1.61
N GLU A 96 -4.85 -0.84 -0.65
CA GLU A 96 -4.99 -2.27 -0.30
C GLU A 96 -5.54 -2.48 1.12
N ASP A 97 -5.49 -1.46 1.97
CA ASP A 97 -5.98 -1.49 3.35
C ASP A 97 -7.34 -0.76 3.42
N PRO A 98 -8.37 -1.36 4.04
CA PRO A 98 -9.68 -0.73 4.19
C PRO A 98 -9.68 0.40 5.23
N ASP A 99 -8.84 0.27 6.25
CA ASP A 99 -8.57 1.27 7.28
C ASP A 99 -7.07 1.58 7.24
N LEU A 100 -6.72 2.83 6.95
CA LEU A 100 -5.33 3.24 6.76
C LEU A 100 -4.59 3.46 8.10
N SER A 101 -5.31 3.54 9.22
CA SER A 101 -4.77 3.85 10.55
C SER A 101 -4.18 2.62 11.26
N VAL A 102 -4.48 1.41 10.77
CA VAL A 102 -4.07 0.15 11.38
C VAL A 102 -3.52 -0.82 10.33
N ALA A 103 -2.56 -1.65 10.75
CA ALA A 103 -2.04 -2.73 9.91
C ALA A 103 -2.74 -4.04 10.26
N ASP A 104 -3.91 -4.30 9.65
CA ASP A 104 -4.69 -5.53 9.83
C ASP A 104 -4.52 -6.46 8.61
N PRO A 105 -3.78 -7.57 8.75
CA PRO A 105 -3.52 -8.47 7.63
C PRO A 105 -4.77 -9.19 7.12
N GLN A 106 -5.77 -9.44 7.99
CA GLN A 106 -7.00 -10.14 7.59
C GLN A 106 -7.97 -9.19 6.89
N ALA A 107 -8.16 -7.98 7.41
CA ALA A 107 -8.96 -6.96 6.74
C ALA A 107 -8.37 -6.62 5.36
N ARG A 108 -7.05 -6.50 5.26
CA ARG A 108 -6.31 -6.32 4.00
C ARG A 108 -6.54 -7.46 3.00
N LEU A 109 -6.49 -8.72 3.42
CA LEU A 109 -6.73 -9.87 2.53
C LEU A 109 -8.14 -9.82 1.91
N LEU A 110 -9.16 -9.56 2.74
CA LEU A 110 -10.54 -9.46 2.29
C LEU A 110 -10.77 -8.26 1.38
N TYR A 111 -10.13 -7.12 1.69
CA TYR A 111 -10.19 -5.94 0.85
C TYR A 111 -9.50 -6.14 -0.50
N ALA A 112 -8.30 -6.75 -0.50
CA ALA A 112 -7.58 -7.11 -1.72
C ALA A 112 -8.43 -8.02 -2.62
N ARG A 113 -9.10 -9.03 -2.05
CA ARG A 113 -10.07 -9.86 -2.77
C ARG A 113 -11.18 -9.02 -3.40
N LYS A 114 -11.83 -8.15 -2.61
CA LYS A 114 -12.94 -7.30 -3.05
C LYS A 114 -12.53 -6.40 -4.22
N MET A 115 -11.31 -5.88 -4.18
CA MET A 115 -10.78 -4.93 -5.18
C MET A 115 -10.04 -5.61 -6.34
N GLY A 116 -9.93 -6.94 -6.36
CA GLY A 116 -9.17 -7.66 -7.39
C GLY A 116 -7.66 -7.38 -7.36
N LEU A 117 -7.12 -7.11 -6.17
CA LEU A 117 -5.70 -6.81 -5.95
C LEU A 117 -4.95 -8.05 -5.44
N PRO A 118 -3.66 -8.21 -5.77
CA PRO A 118 -2.83 -9.23 -5.15
C PRO A 118 -2.52 -8.89 -3.68
N PHE A 119 -2.24 -9.92 -2.89
CA PHE A 119 -1.91 -9.84 -1.47
C PHE A 119 -0.39 -9.97 -1.25
N LEU A 120 0.32 -8.84 -1.30
CA LEU A 120 1.77 -8.80 -1.45
C LEU A 120 2.54 -8.51 -0.14
N GLN A 121 3.85 -8.78 -0.14
CA GLN A 121 4.74 -8.59 1.00
C GLN A 121 5.02 -7.11 1.30
N GLY A 122 5.16 -6.30 0.26
CA GLY A 122 5.47 -4.88 0.37
C GLY A 122 4.22 -4.07 0.74
N THR A 123 4.42 -2.93 1.39
CA THR A 123 3.33 -1.99 1.61
C THR A 123 2.90 -1.33 0.29
N ALA A 124 1.61 -1.09 0.08
CA ALA A 124 1.15 -0.30 -1.06
C ALA A 124 1.97 1.00 -1.26
N LEU A 125 2.26 1.29 -2.53
CA LEU A 125 2.80 2.55 -3.03
C LEU A 125 1.74 3.65 -3.05
N TYR A 126 0.46 3.28 -3.09
CA TYR A 126 -0.64 4.22 -2.88
C TYR A 126 -0.49 4.90 -1.51
N GLY A 127 -0.51 6.23 -1.48
CA GLY A 127 -0.34 7.03 -0.27
C GLY A 127 1.08 7.04 0.31
N ILE A 128 2.09 6.48 -0.38
CA ILE A 128 3.45 6.39 0.19
C ILE A 128 4.07 7.77 0.45
N VAL A 129 3.72 8.78 -0.35
CA VAL A 129 4.18 10.18 -0.20
C VAL A 129 3.58 10.89 1.02
N ASN A 130 2.59 10.28 1.68
CA ASN A 130 2.01 10.81 2.91
C ASN A 130 2.75 10.31 4.15
N ARG A 131 3.62 9.30 4.00
CA ARG A 131 4.37 8.68 5.10
C ARG A 131 5.70 9.39 5.33
N THR A 132 6.20 9.31 6.55
CA THR A 132 7.45 9.95 6.95
C THR A 132 8.54 8.95 7.32
N SER A 133 8.21 7.67 7.50
CA SER A 133 9.21 6.65 7.86
C SER A 133 9.09 5.31 7.12
N PHE A 134 10.22 4.76 6.68
CA PHE A 134 10.33 3.62 5.76
C PHE A 134 11.32 2.55 6.28
N TYR A 135 11.17 1.30 5.84
CA TYR A 135 12.02 0.18 6.33
C TYR A 135 12.04 0.07 7.87
N ASN A 136 10.86 0.16 8.48
CA ASN A 136 10.70 0.22 9.93
C ASN A 136 10.87 -1.15 10.61
N GLY A 137 10.91 -1.15 11.94
CA GLY A 137 10.93 -2.35 12.76
C GLY A 137 12.04 -3.32 12.36
N ASP A 138 11.66 -4.56 12.14
CA ASP A 138 12.60 -5.67 11.93
C ASP A 138 13.32 -5.65 10.58
N TYR A 139 13.01 -4.72 9.68
CA TYR A 139 13.81 -4.54 8.46
C TYR A 139 15.28 -4.20 8.76
N GLU A 140 15.57 -3.61 9.92
CA GLU A 140 16.96 -3.42 10.39
C GLU A 140 17.68 -4.75 10.63
N LYS A 141 16.98 -5.79 11.11
CA LYS A 141 17.57 -7.14 11.30
C LYS A 141 18.02 -7.75 9.97
N LYS A 142 17.35 -7.41 8.87
CA LYS A 142 17.62 -7.96 7.53
C LYS A 142 18.65 -7.15 6.74
N TYR A 143 18.53 -5.82 6.75
CA TYR A 143 19.34 -4.95 5.91
C TYR A 143 20.43 -4.19 6.68
N GLY A 144 20.46 -4.31 8.01
CA GLY A 144 21.45 -3.66 8.86
C GLY A 144 21.47 -2.14 8.65
N SER A 145 22.67 -1.57 8.59
CA SER A 145 22.88 -0.12 8.45
C SER A 145 22.31 0.47 7.15
N LEU A 146 21.99 -0.33 6.13
CA LEU A 146 21.38 0.16 4.89
C LEU A 146 20.04 0.86 5.14
N VAL A 147 19.28 0.44 6.16
CA VAL A 147 17.97 1.07 6.46
C VAL A 147 18.11 2.44 7.10
N SER A 148 19.26 2.78 7.68
CA SER A 148 19.45 4.04 8.42
C SER A 148 19.21 5.27 7.53
N LYS A 149 19.76 5.25 6.32
CA LYS A 149 19.56 6.32 5.32
C LYS A 149 18.15 6.34 4.76
N ALA A 150 17.55 5.17 4.60
CA ALA A 150 16.20 5.00 4.07
C ALA A 150 15.11 5.39 5.07
N ARG A 151 15.39 5.33 6.39
CA ARG A 151 14.39 5.41 7.45
C ARG A 151 13.53 6.67 7.33
N ASP A 152 14.15 7.81 7.09
CA ASP A 152 13.45 9.11 7.04
C ASP A 152 13.58 9.79 5.68
N ASN A 153 13.90 9.02 4.64
CA ASN A 153 14.12 9.54 3.28
C ASN A 153 13.55 8.58 2.23
N LEU A 154 12.44 8.98 1.60
CA LEU A 154 11.75 8.17 0.59
C LEU A 154 12.63 7.89 -0.63
N ARG A 155 13.53 8.80 -1.03
CA ARG A 155 14.45 8.56 -2.16
C ARG A 155 15.44 7.46 -1.85
N GLU A 156 16.03 7.50 -0.66
CA GLU A 156 16.93 6.44 -0.17
C GLU A 156 16.18 5.11 -0.01
N ALA A 157 14.92 5.13 0.44
CA ALA A 157 14.08 3.94 0.50
C ALA A 157 13.78 3.35 -0.89
N ILE A 158 13.42 4.18 -1.86
CA ILE A 158 13.23 3.75 -3.26
C ILE A 158 14.54 3.19 -3.82
N GLN A 159 15.67 3.86 -3.54
CA GLN A 159 16.98 3.45 -4.04
C GLN A 159 17.44 2.11 -3.45
N LEU A 160 17.22 1.90 -2.16
CA LEU A 160 17.45 0.63 -1.47
C LEU A 160 16.60 -0.48 -2.09
N CYS A 161 15.31 -0.21 -2.33
CA CYS A 161 14.41 -1.18 -2.97
C CYS A 161 14.84 -1.52 -4.41
N ALA A 162 15.24 -0.52 -5.19
CA ALA A 162 15.68 -0.70 -6.58
C ALA A 162 16.88 -1.65 -6.68
N VAL A 163 17.84 -1.54 -5.76
CA VAL A 163 19.08 -2.34 -5.76
C VAL A 163 18.88 -3.67 -5.05
N GLU A 164 18.44 -3.66 -3.80
CA GLU A 164 18.40 -4.85 -2.94
C GLU A 164 17.15 -5.69 -3.17
N CYS A 165 15.97 -5.07 -3.20
CA CYS A 165 14.73 -5.82 -3.33
C CYS A 165 14.47 -6.25 -4.77
N SER A 166 14.63 -5.31 -5.71
CA SER A 166 14.37 -5.58 -7.12
C SER A 166 15.52 -6.31 -7.79
N GLN A 167 16.70 -6.40 -7.15
CA GLN A 167 17.92 -6.96 -7.72
C GLN A 167 18.32 -6.23 -9.02
N GLY A 168 18.06 -4.92 -9.04
CA GLY A 168 18.24 -4.05 -10.20
C GLY A 168 19.47 -3.17 -10.12
N ARG A 169 19.60 -2.27 -11.09
CA ARG A 169 20.56 -1.17 -11.04
C ARG A 169 20.03 -0.03 -10.18
N ALA A 170 20.94 0.87 -9.79
CA ALA A 170 20.56 2.14 -9.21
C ALA A 170 19.72 2.96 -10.21
N LEU A 171 18.82 3.78 -9.67
CA LEU A 171 18.03 4.70 -10.48
C LEU A 171 18.88 5.94 -10.75
N GLU A 172 18.84 6.43 -11.98
CA GLU A 172 19.41 7.73 -12.31
C GLU A 172 18.58 8.86 -11.66
N PRO A 173 19.15 10.06 -11.45
CA PRO A 173 18.43 11.15 -10.78
C PRO A 173 17.06 11.48 -11.40
N TRP A 174 16.96 11.53 -12.73
CA TRP A 174 15.69 11.79 -13.41
C TRP A 174 14.70 10.62 -13.28
N GLU A 175 15.18 9.38 -13.17
CA GLU A 175 14.32 8.20 -12.93
C GLU A 175 13.75 8.23 -11.52
N MET A 176 14.58 8.54 -10.52
CA MET A 176 14.16 8.69 -9.12
C MET A 176 13.06 9.75 -8.98
N GLU A 177 13.30 10.95 -9.50
CA GLU A 177 12.30 12.02 -9.43
C GLU A 177 11.07 11.74 -10.30
N SER A 178 11.22 11.02 -11.41
CA SER A 178 10.06 10.56 -12.19
C SER A 178 9.20 9.57 -11.40
N VAL A 179 9.83 8.58 -10.74
CA VAL A 179 9.13 7.64 -9.84
C VAL A 179 8.42 8.42 -8.74
N LEU A 180 9.11 9.35 -8.08
CA LEU A 180 8.51 10.18 -7.04
C LEU A 180 7.34 11.02 -7.58
N ALA A 181 7.47 11.61 -8.77
CA ALA A 181 6.40 12.34 -9.44
C ALA A 181 5.16 11.47 -9.67
N TYR A 182 5.34 10.21 -10.08
CA TYR A 182 4.23 9.27 -10.18
C TYR A 182 3.62 8.93 -8.81
N LEU A 183 4.44 8.69 -7.79
CA LEU A 183 3.94 8.37 -6.44
C LEU A 183 3.08 9.51 -5.86
N TRP A 184 3.41 10.76 -6.19
CA TRP A 184 2.59 11.92 -5.85
C TRP A 184 1.21 11.92 -6.53
N THR A 185 1.08 11.34 -7.73
CA THR A 185 -0.23 11.18 -8.41
C THR A 185 -1.14 10.15 -7.75
N ILE A 186 -0.58 9.26 -6.93
CA ILE A 186 -1.30 8.23 -6.18
C ILE A 186 -1.18 8.44 -4.66
N GLY A 187 -0.99 9.70 -4.23
CA GLY A 187 -1.05 10.09 -2.82
C GLY A 187 -2.45 9.96 -2.24
N LEU A 188 -2.55 9.95 -0.91
CA LEU A 188 -3.84 9.89 -0.22
C LEU A 188 -4.68 11.13 -0.51
N LYS A 189 -5.97 10.91 -0.72
CA LYS A 189 -7.01 11.93 -0.81
C LYS A 189 -7.78 12.00 0.51
N MET A 190 -8.49 13.10 0.75
CA MET A 190 -9.25 13.27 1.99
C MET A 190 -10.34 12.20 2.18
N GLU A 191 -10.96 11.73 1.10
CA GLU A 191 -11.92 10.61 1.15
C GLU A 191 -11.31 9.28 1.60
N ASP A 192 -10.00 9.09 1.42
CA ASP A 192 -9.33 7.86 1.83
C ASP A 192 -9.24 7.72 3.35
N LEU A 193 -9.33 8.83 4.07
CA LEU A 193 -9.20 8.87 5.52
C LEU A 193 -10.46 8.39 6.25
N GLY A 194 -11.59 8.27 5.56
CA GLY A 194 -12.83 7.80 6.19
C GLY A 194 -13.36 8.71 7.30
N LEU A 195 -13.04 10.01 7.27
CA LEU A 195 -13.48 10.98 8.27
C LEU A 195 -15.00 11.03 8.38
N SER A 196 -15.52 11.20 9.60
CA SER A 196 -16.93 11.51 9.85
C SER A 196 -17.27 12.93 9.37
N GLU A 197 -18.56 13.22 9.23
CA GLU A 197 -19.02 14.57 8.86
C GLU A 197 -18.57 15.62 9.88
N GLU A 198 -18.60 15.28 11.17
CA GLU A 198 -18.12 16.14 12.25
C GLU A 198 -16.61 16.39 12.16
N GLU A 199 -15.82 15.36 11.80
CA GLU A 199 -14.37 15.50 11.59
C GLU A 199 -14.07 16.38 10.37
N TYR A 200 -14.81 16.22 9.26
CA TYR A 200 -14.72 17.12 8.11
C TYR A 200 -15.04 18.57 8.48
N GLN A 201 -16.07 18.81 9.30
CA GLN A 201 -16.42 20.14 9.79
C GLN A 201 -15.31 20.73 10.67
N GLN A 202 -14.67 19.92 11.52
CA GLN A 202 -13.54 20.37 12.35
C GLN A 202 -12.37 20.82 11.47
N VAL A 203 -11.99 20.04 10.46
CA VAL A 203 -10.93 20.39 9.51
C VAL A 203 -11.26 21.69 8.76
N ASN A 204 -12.47 21.81 8.23
CA ASN A 204 -12.89 23.00 7.49
C ASN A 204 -12.97 24.25 8.37
N THR A 205 -13.46 24.12 9.61
CA THR A 205 -13.50 25.22 10.58
C THR A 205 -12.09 25.71 10.92
N ALA A 206 -11.12 24.79 11.06
CA ALA A 206 -9.74 25.15 11.31
C ALA A 206 -9.11 25.91 10.14
N LEU A 207 -9.43 25.52 8.89
CA LEU A 207 -8.99 26.23 7.70
C LEU A 207 -9.59 27.63 7.57
N GLN A 208 -10.90 27.78 7.81
CA GLN A 208 -11.61 29.05 7.67
C GLN A 208 -11.24 30.05 8.77
N SER A 209 -11.21 29.60 10.02
CA SER A 209 -10.98 30.47 11.17
C SER A 209 -9.50 30.72 11.47
N GLY A 210 -8.62 29.89 10.92
CA GLY A 210 -7.20 29.86 11.24
C GLY A 210 -6.87 29.38 12.67
N LYS A 211 -7.87 28.97 13.46
CA LYS A 211 -7.71 28.47 14.84
C LYS A 211 -7.68 26.94 14.86
N ASN A 212 -7.19 26.34 15.95
CA ASN A 212 -7.15 24.88 16.16
C ASN A 212 -6.46 24.06 15.06
N LYS A 213 -5.57 24.69 14.28
CA LYS A 213 -4.85 24.05 13.16
C LYS A 213 -4.08 22.79 13.58
N ALA A 214 -3.37 22.84 14.71
CA ALA A 214 -2.62 21.70 15.24
C ALA A 214 -3.53 20.51 15.59
N GLN A 215 -4.72 20.77 16.11
CA GLN A 215 -5.71 19.71 16.40
C GLN A 215 -6.22 19.07 15.12
N ALA A 216 -6.54 19.88 14.10
CA ALA A 216 -6.97 19.38 12.79
C ALA A 216 -5.86 18.56 12.08
N ILE A 217 -4.59 18.98 12.20
CA ILE A 217 -3.44 18.22 11.70
C ILE A 217 -3.33 16.87 12.43
N GLY A 218 -3.42 16.88 13.76
CA GLY A 218 -3.38 15.65 14.57
C GLY A 218 -4.50 14.68 14.21
N LEU A 219 -5.71 15.20 13.99
CA LEU A 219 -6.87 14.45 13.53
C LEU A 219 -6.60 13.80 12.17
N ILE A 220 -6.19 14.57 11.16
CA ILE A 220 -5.89 14.02 9.82
C ILE A 220 -4.83 12.92 9.90
N LYS A 221 -3.75 13.16 10.66
CA LYS A 221 -2.64 12.20 10.80
C LYS A 221 -3.00 10.95 11.61
N SER A 222 -4.05 10.96 12.43
CA SER A 222 -4.51 9.75 13.14
C SER A 222 -5.24 8.77 12.25
N HIS A 223 -5.74 9.20 11.09
CA HIS A 223 -6.49 8.37 10.16
C HIS A 223 -5.60 7.62 9.14
N TYR A 224 -4.27 7.72 9.26
CA TYR A 224 -3.35 6.89 8.47
C TYR A 224 -2.00 6.66 9.16
N LEU A 225 -1.42 5.49 8.94
CA LEU A 225 -0.09 5.14 9.45
C LEU A 225 1.01 5.98 8.78
N GLN A 226 1.71 6.78 9.58
CA GLN A 226 2.91 7.54 9.14
C GLN A 226 4.10 6.62 8.83
N ALA A 227 4.10 5.41 9.39
CA ALA A 227 5.13 4.40 9.26
C ALA A 227 4.48 3.01 9.23
N SER A 228 4.82 2.15 8.27
CA SER A 228 4.34 0.76 8.27
C SER A 228 5.11 -0.06 9.31
N PRO A 229 4.45 -0.69 10.29
CA PRO A 229 5.10 -1.63 11.20
C PRO A 229 5.60 -2.86 10.45
N ALA A 230 6.62 -3.51 11.01
CA ALA A 230 7.19 -4.72 10.46
C ALA A 230 7.78 -5.59 11.57
N THR A 231 7.09 -6.70 11.86
CA THR A 231 7.55 -7.72 12.80
C THR A 231 7.90 -8.99 12.04
N PHE A 232 9.16 -9.43 12.14
CA PHE A 232 9.59 -10.73 11.62
C PHE A 232 9.39 -11.78 12.70
N VAL A 233 8.77 -12.89 12.31
CA VAL A 233 8.42 -13.99 13.20
C VAL A 233 8.94 -15.29 12.64
N GLU A 234 9.24 -16.22 13.52
CA GLU A 234 9.75 -17.54 13.16
C GLU A 234 8.61 -18.45 12.63
N PRO A 235 8.91 -19.48 11.82
CA PRO A 235 8.02 -20.61 11.56
C PRO A 235 7.56 -21.29 12.87
N PRO A 236 6.48 -22.10 12.84
CA PRO A 236 6.09 -22.87 14.00
C PRO A 236 7.22 -23.79 14.46
N LYS A 237 7.34 -23.96 15.80
CA LYS A 237 8.36 -24.80 16.43
C LYS A 237 8.27 -26.24 15.92
N ASP A 238 7.06 -26.80 15.93
CA ASP A 238 6.72 -28.04 15.25
C ASP A 238 5.97 -27.74 13.95
N ARG A 239 6.63 -27.95 12.81
CA ARG A 239 6.06 -27.69 11.48
C ARG A 239 5.10 -28.78 11.01
N ARG A 240 5.05 -29.94 11.68
CA ARG A 240 4.01 -30.95 11.45
C ARG A 240 2.73 -30.57 12.17
N ALA A 241 2.84 -30.04 13.38
CA ALA A 241 1.69 -29.55 14.13
C ALA A 241 1.15 -28.23 13.56
N GLY A 242 2.03 -27.30 13.21
CA GLY A 242 1.68 -25.92 12.84
C GLY A 242 1.77 -24.98 14.05
N TYR A 243 1.23 -23.77 13.92
CA TYR A 243 1.14 -22.85 15.06
C TYR A 243 0.13 -23.35 16.11
N GLU A 244 0.53 -23.29 17.37
CA GLU A 244 -0.29 -23.75 18.49
C GLU A 244 -1.60 -22.97 18.63
N ASN A 245 -2.69 -23.66 18.97
CA ASN A 245 -4.02 -23.08 19.22
C ASN A 245 -4.62 -22.30 18.04
N ILE A 246 -4.19 -22.61 16.81
CA ILE A 246 -4.74 -22.04 15.58
C ILE A 246 -5.35 -23.16 14.74
N LYS A 247 -6.62 -23.01 14.37
CA LYS A 247 -7.29 -23.90 13.42
C LYS A 247 -7.41 -23.18 12.09
N GLY A 248 -6.90 -23.79 11.02
CA GLY A 248 -6.96 -23.22 9.68
C GLY A 248 -8.36 -23.24 9.07
N ASP A 249 -8.69 -22.20 8.32
CA ASP A 249 -9.85 -22.08 7.44
C ASP A 249 -9.41 -22.21 5.97
N PRO A 250 -9.72 -23.32 5.28
CA PRO A 250 -9.30 -23.50 3.90
C PRO A 250 -9.96 -22.51 2.92
N ALA A 251 -11.13 -21.94 3.24
CA ALA A 251 -11.75 -20.93 2.40
C ALA A 251 -10.94 -19.62 2.42
N ASN A 252 -10.44 -19.23 3.59
CA ASN A 252 -9.51 -18.09 3.72
C ASN A 252 -8.14 -18.44 3.12
N GLY A 253 -7.68 -19.68 3.29
CA GLY A 253 -6.42 -20.18 2.74
C GLY A 253 -6.37 -20.15 1.21
N LYS A 254 -7.50 -20.44 0.57
CA LYS A 254 -7.66 -20.27 -0.88
C LYS A 254 -7.39 -18.84 -1.33
N LEU A 255 -7.85 -17.84 -0.57
CA LEU A 255 -7.59 -16.43 -0.88
C LEU A 255 -6.11 -16.10 -0.79
N VAL A 256 -5.44 -16.59 0.25
CA VAL A 256 -3.98 -16.43 0.37
C VAL A 256 -3.28 -17.07 -0.82
N TYR A 257 -3.63 -18.30 -1.18
CA TYR A 257 -3.03 -18.99 -2.33
C TYR A 257 -3.21 -18.21 -3.64
N GLU A 258 -4.44 -17.81 -3.94
CA GLU A 258 -4.79 -17.15 -5.20
C GLU A 258 -4.25 -15.73 -5.30
N LEU A 259 -4.31 -14.94 -4.22
CA LEU A 259 -3.96 -13.52 -4.25
C LEU A 259 -2.47 -13.27 -3.95
N SER A 260 -1.82 -14.15 -3.18
CA SER A 260 -0.39 -14.02 -2.84
C SER A 260 0.47 -14.96 -3.68
N CYS A 261 0.26 -16.27 -3.57
CA CYS A 261 1.18 -17.25 -4.13
C CYS A 261 1.17 -17.22 -5.66
N LEU A 262 -0.02 -17.24 -6.26
CA LEU A 262 -0.16 -17.28 -7.72
C LEU A 262 0.28 -15.99 -8.40
N HIS A 263 0.28 -14.83 -7.73
CA HIS A 263 0.81 -13.58 -8.31
C HIS A 263 2.25 -13.74 -8.82
N CYS A 264 3.09 -14.45 -8.07
CA CYS A 264 4.48 -14.68 -8.44
C CYS A 264 4.71 -16.00 -9.18
N HIS A 265 3.97 -17.04 -8.80
CA HIS A 265 4.26 -18.41 -9.19
C HIS A 265 3.39 -18.93 -10.34
N GLU A 266 2.23 -18.31 -10.61
CA GLU A 266 1.42 -18.68 -11.78
C GLU A 266 2.16 -18.30 -13.05
N LYS A 267 2.25 -19.25 -13.99
CA LYS A 267 2.97 -19.10 -15.27
C LYS A 267 4.41 -18.58 -15.09
N GLU A 268 4.99 -18.83 -13.92
CA GLU A 268 6.35 -18.45 -13.56
C GLU A 268 6.63 -16.94 -13.71
N ARG A 269 5.62 -16.10 -13.44
CA ARG A 269 5.68 -14.64 -13.68
C ARG A 269 6.92 -13.98 -13.07
N TYR A 270 7.22 -14.29 -11.81
CA TYR A 270 8.40 -13.78 -11.10
C TYR A 270 9.23 -14.89 -10.43
N SER A 271 8.75 -16.13 -10.47
CA SER A 271 9.36 -17.28 -9.84
C SER A 271 9.44 -18.47 -10.79
N PHE A 272 10.62 -19.09 -10.92
CA PHE A 272 10.81 -20.35 -11.66
C PHE A 272 10.20 -21.58 -10.98
N PHE A 273 9.54 -21.42 -9.83
CA PHE A 273 8.81 -22.51 -9.18
C PHE A 273 7.34 -22.34 -9.51
N LYS A 274 6.84 -23.06 -10.52
CA LYS A 274 5.46 -22.95 -10.94
C LYS A 274 4.50 -23.45 -9.86
N LEU A 275 3.48 -22.65 -9.57
CA LEU A 275 2.29 -23.06 -8.81
C LEU A 275 1.06 -22.94 -9.71
N ASP A 276 0.09 -23.83 -9.54
CA ASP A 276 -1.17 -23.89 -10.26
C ASP A 276 -2.22 -24.64 -9.44
N HIS A 277 -3.40 -24.90 -10.01
CA HIS A 277 -4.50 -25.58 -9.33
C HIS A 277 -4.47 -27.11 -9.48
N ALA A 278 -3.38 -27.69 -9.97
CA ALA A 278 -3.29 -29.14 -10.13
C ALA A 278 -3.10 -29.82 -8.76
N LYS A 279 -3.82 -30.94 -8.52
CA LYS A 279 -3.68 -31.77 -7.32
C LYS A 279 -2.21 -32.12 -6.98
N ARG A 280 -1.39 -32.40 -7.99
CA ARG A 280 0.05 -32.70 -7.82
C ARG A 280 0.83 -31.52 -7.21
N THR A 281 0.45 -30.29 -7.53
CA THR A 281 1.04 -29.07 -6.94
C THR A 281 0.74 -29.04 -5.45
N PHE A 282 -0.51 -29.27 -5.04
CA PHE A 282 -0.90 -29.30 -3.64
C PHE A 282 -0.25 -30.46 -2.87
N GLN A 283 -0.21 -31.66 -3.43
CA GLN A 283 0.53 -32.80 -2.86
C GLN A 283 2.02 -32.50 -2.65
N TYR A 284 2.63 -31.76 -3.59
CA TYR A 284 4.01 -31.33 -3.43
C TYR A 284 4.16 -30.33 -2.27
N LEU A 285 3.28 -29.34 -2.18
CA LEU A 285 3.32 -28.33 -1.11
C LEU A 285 3.07 -28.96 0.27
N GLU A 286 2.02 -29.78 0.40
CA GLU A 286 1.66 -30.53 1.61
C GLU A 286 2.86 -31.34 2.13
N LYS A 287 3.50 -32.12 1.26
CA LYS A 287 4.70 -32.91 1.59
C LYS A 287 5.85 -32.06 2.15
N HIS A 288 5.97 -30.79 1.73
CA HIS A 288 7.08 -29.91 2.09
C HIS A 288 6.77 -28.95 3.23
N PHE A 289 5.51 -28.68 3.55
CA PHE A 289 5.10 -27.87 4.71
C PHE A 289 5.92 -28.19 5.98
N PRO A 290 5.98 -29.47 6.44
CA PRO A 290 6.64 -29.80 7.70
C PRO A 290 8.17 -29.83 7.63
N ARG A 291 8.78 -29.64 6.45
CA ARG A 291 10.22 -29.84 6.24
C ARG A 291 11.01 -28.53 6.37
N TYR A 292 12.25 -28.60 6.83
CA TYR A 292 13.16 -27.46 6.74
C TYR A 292 13.80 -27.41 5.35
N THR A 293 13.08 -26.87 4.37
CA THR A 293 13.55 -26.75 2.98
C THR A 293 13.09 -25.45 2.34
N ARG A 294 13.71 -25.08 1.21
CA ARG A 294 13.28 -23.95 0.36
C ARG A 294 11.88 -24.09 -0.25
N TYR A 295 11.22 -25.23 -0.06
CA TYR A 295 9.86 -25.51 -0.55
C TYR A 295 8.82 -25.51 0.58
N SER A 296 9.25 -25.38 1.83
CA SER A 296 8.32 -25.24 2.95
C SER A 296 7.75 -23.84 2.97
N ILE A 297 6.43 -23.75 2.84
CA ILE A 297 5.69 -22.49 2.90
C ILE A 297 5.94 -21.78 4.24
N TYR A 298 5.93 -22.52 5.37
CA TYR A 298 6.28 -21.95 6.67
C TYR A 298 7.65 -21.27 6.66
N GLN A 299 8.65 -21.91 6.06
CA GLN A 299 10.01 -21.39 6.00
C GLN A 299 10.10 -20.14 5.13
N VAL A 300 9.62 -20.23 3.88
CA VAL A 300 9.81 -19.16 2.89
C VAL A 300 8.90 -17.97 3.14
N ALA A 301 7.72 -18.16 3.74
CA ALA A 301 6.86 -17.05 4.14
C ALA A 301 7.51 -16.21 5.25
N ARG A 302 8.22 -16.84 6.20
CA ARG A 302 8.76 -16.17 7.40
C ARG A 302 10.17 -15.62 7.22
N TYR A 303 11.04 -16.33 6.52
CA TYR A 303 12.42 -15.86 6.29
C TYR A 303 12.69 -15.40 4.87
N GLY A 304 11.77 -15.67 3.94
CA GLY A 304 12.03 -15.47 2.52
C GLY A 304 13.03 -16.49 2.00
N THR A 305 13.59 -16.18 0.84
CA THR A 305 14.74 -16.90 0.26
C THR A 305 15.83 -15.91 -0.09
N SER A 306 17.06 -16.36 -0.25
CA SER A 306 18.15 -15.52 -0.72
C SER A 306 18.36 -15.64 -2.23
N PRO A 307 18.73 -14.55 -2.92
CA PRO A 307 19.35 -14.61 -4.24
C PRO A 307 20.54 -15.59 -4.23
N ILE A 308 20.68 -16.42 -5.27
CA ILE A 308 21.85 -17.29 -5.45
C ILE A 308 22.57 -16.93 -6.76
N PRO A 309 23.88 -17.21 -6.90
CA PRO A 309 24.60 -16.96 -8.15
C PRO A 309 23.85 -17.55 -9.36
N GLY A 310 23.64 -16.74 -10.39
CA GLY A 310 22.89 -17.13 -11.60
C GLY A 310 21.35 -17.10 -11.47
N LYS A 311 20.79 -17.07 -10.25
CA LYS A 311 19.34 -16.93 -10.00
C LYS A 311 19.11 -15.90 -8.89
N LYS A 312 18.99 -14.63 -9.29
CA LYS A 312 18.73 -13.52 -8.36
C LYS A 312 17.27 -13.40 -7.91
N ALA A 313 16.33 -14.05 -8.62
CA ALA A 313 14.93 -14.10 -8.21
C ALA A 313 14.82 -14.81 -6.85
N TYR A 314 14.18 -14.14 -5.89
CA TYR A 314 13.98 -14.61 -4.52
C TYR A 314 12.57 -14.27 -4.04
N MET A 315 12.07 -14.96 -3.03
CA MET A 315 10.82 -14.63 -2.34
C MET A 315 11.11 -13.75 -1.13
N PRO A 316 10.58 -12.51 -1.05
CA PRO A 316 10.61 -11.72 0.18
C PRO A 316 9.80 -12.40 1.28
N ASN A 317 10.19 -12.19 2.53
CA ASN A 317 9.42 -12.62 3.68
C ASN A 317 8.19 -11.73 3.91
N TYR A 318 7.15 -12.31 4.48
CA TYR A 318 6.00 -11.60 5.04
C TYR A 318 6.27 -11.24 6.50
N THR A 319 5.99 -9.99 6.86
CA THR A 319 5.88 -9.59 8.28
C THR A 319 4.56 -10.09 8.86
N LEU A 320 4.42 -10.07 10.18
CA LEU A 320 3.16 -10.45 10.84
C LEU A 320 1.98 -9.56 10.42
N GLU A 321 2.25 -8.29 10.15
CA GLU A 321 1.27 -7.29 9.70
C GLU A 321 0.88 -7.45 8.23
N LYS A 322 1.63 -8.26 7.47
CA LYS A 322 1.36 -8.54 6.05
C LYS A 322 0.86 -9.97 5.83
N MET A 323 1.17 -10.92 6.70
CA MET A 323 0.56 -12.25 6.73
C MET A 323 0.60 -12.81 8.16
N SER A 324 -0.56 -12.96 8.79
CA SER A 324 -0.66 -13.44 10.17
C SER A 324 -0.29 -14.92 10.31
N HIS A 325 -0.15 -15.42 11.55
CA HIS A 325 -0.04 -16.87 11.77
C HIS A 325 -1.32 -17.60 11.33
N GLN A 326 -2.50 -17.02 11.63
CA GLN A 326 -3.79 -17.57 11.21
C GLN A 326 -3.85 -17.77 9.69
N GLN A 327 -3.48 -16.75 8.91
CA GLN A 327 -3.49 -16.85 7.44
C GLN A 327 -2.53 -17.92 6.89
N LEU A 328 -1.43 -18.20 7.61
CA LEU A 328 -0.49 -19.24 7.20
C LEU A 328 -1.03 -20.65 7.51
N GLU A 329 -1.77 -20.82 8.61
CA GLU A 329 -2.51 -22.05 8.91
C GLU A 329 -3.73 -22.24 8.00
N ASP A 330 -4.40 -21.15 7.63
CA ASP A 330 -5.48 -21.17 6.64
C ASP A 330 -4.96 -21.68 5.29
N LEU A 331 -3.82 -21.14 4.82
CA LEU A 331 -3.16 -21.59 3.61
C LEU A 331 -2.77 -23.07 3.68
N ARG A 332 -2.28 -23.53 4.83
CA ARG A 332 -1.99 -24.95 5.04
C ARG A 332 -3.24 -25.81 4.92
N ALA A 333 -4.33 -25.44 5.60
CA ALA A 333 -5.60 -26.17 5.54
C ALA A 333 -6.14 -26.27 4.11
N TYR A 334 -6.01 -25.19 3.32
CA TYR A 334 -6.37 -25.21 1.91
C TYR A 334 -5.48 -26.17 1.09
N VAL A 335 -4.18 -26.15 1.32
CA VAL A 335 -3.24 -27.05 0.62
C VAL A 335 -3.52 -28.51 0.95
N GLU A 336 -3.78 -28.84 2.22
CA GLU A 336 -4.16 -30.19 2.66
C GLU A 336 -5.47 -30.63 1.99
N GLN A 337 -6.53 -29.81 2.04
CA GLN A 337 -7.81 -30.10 1.39
C GLN A 337 -7.67 -30.37 -0.12
N MET A 338 -6.80 -29.63 -0.82
CA MET A 338 -6.63 -29.76 -2.26
C MET A 338 -5.66 -30.90 -2.66
N ALA A 339 -4.90 -31.45 -1.70
CA ALA A 339 -4.00 -32.57 -1.92
C ALA A 339 -4.72 -33.94 -1.82
N GLU A 340 -5.84 -33.99 -1.08
CA GLU A 340 -6.76 -35.13 -0.95
C GLU A 340 -7.40 -35.55 -2.28
#